data_AF-A0AA39JJS8-F1
#
_entry.id   AF-A0AA39JJS8-F1
#
_cell.length_a   1.000
_cell.length_b   1.000
_cell.length_c   1.000
_cell.angle_alpha   90.00
_cell.angle_beta   90.00
_cell.angle_gamma   90.00
#
_symmetry.space_group_name_H-M   'P 1'
#
loop_
_entity.id
_entity.type
_entity.pdbx_description
1 polymer ?
#
loop_
_entity_poly.entity_id
_entity_poly.type
_entity_poly.pdbx_seq_one_letter_code
_entity_poly.pdbx_strand_id
1 'polypeptide(L)'
;MSIISTGSTSSHLAKPFIFHTVHTSRTGYVKGNCTMEQLKAAAVDYVKQDATVENREQFGSPKVFASLSPVVPMEEPKDTAKAKTVCPYATASGVVFVPAPIDMPPQYQPSAGHNDATAPLNIHAILESFQKASNSQFEAFKEEFEKTNNSKLDALQQRVAVVEEDNEDLREQVKTLTEEGENRDQEIAALKSERVVLRGRIAELERGHEDIHGWLSDKDTEYMDRIRLRHILDCGQARLARIAKVPVSVDFPPQSPADWSRAWRARLAQCADNDERLATAWSLLADCDDADTRDMPDDVLRHFTVRPNDTRIEADRTAHPVNVGESAYKAVIERQPEDQRPLLRQVVAYGLQFHL
;
A
#
# COMPACT_ATOMS: atom_id res chain seq x y z
N MET A 1 -22.76 64.97 -7.39
CA MET A 1 -23.14 64.04 -8.49
C MET A 1 -22.13 62.89 -8.44
N SER A 2 -22.47 61.60 -8.35
CA SER A 2 -23.67 60.90 -8.82
C SER A 2 -24.71 60.62 -7.74
N ILE A 3 -25.91 61.08 -8.04
CA ILE A 3 -27.17 60.65 -7.44
C ILE A 3 -27.65 59.49 -8.30
N ILE A 4 -27.89 58.31 -7.73
CA ILE A 4 -28.81 57.33 -8.32
C ILE A 4 -30.16 57.54 -7.62
N SER A 5 -30.97 58.36 -8.24
CA SER A 5 -32.38 58.71 -7.98
C SER A 5 -32.92 58.99 -9.39
N THR A 6 -34.07 58.56 -9.92
CA THR A 6 -35.40 58.18 -9.43
C THR A 6 -36.11 57.43 -10.56
N GLY A 7 -37.06 56.54 -10.26
CA GLY A 7 -38.02 56.03 -11.26
C GLY A 7 -39.04 55.05 -10.67
N SER A 8 -40.26 55.55 -10.44
CA SER A 8 -41.41 54.91 -9.78
C SER A 8 -41.88 53.58 -10.39
N THR A 9 -42.26 52.63 -9.54
CA THR A 9 -43.66 52.25 -9.28
C THR A 9 -43.70 51.03 -8.37
N SER A 10 -44.68 50.99 -7.47
CA SER A 10 -45.33 49.78 -6.96
C SER A 10 -44.39 48.67 -6.47
N SER A 11 -44.16 48.54 -5.17
CA SER A 11 -44.98 47.67 -4.32
C SER A 11 -44.02 46.73 -3.59
N HIS A 12 -44.28 46.52 -2.31
CA HIS A 12 -43.84 45.40 -1.47
C HIS A 12 -42.52 44.70 -1.84
N LEU A 13 -41.48 44.81 -0.99
CA LEU A 13 -40.68 43.67 -0.47
C LEU A 13 -39.28 44.08 0.05
N ALA A 14 -39.03 43.71 1.31
CA ALA A 14 -37.76 43.38 1.97
C ALA A 14 -36.61 44.42 2.02
N LYS A 15 -36.46 45.09 3.18
CA LYS A 15 -35.30 45.92 3.55
C LYS A 15 -34.54 45.21 4.70
N PRO A 16 -33.28 44.75 4.54
CA PRO A 16 -32.70 43.83 5.54
C PRO A 16 -31.59 44.37 6.48
N PHE A 17 -30.97 45.54 6.32
CA PHE A 17 -29.88 45.98 7.24
C PHE A 17 -29.84 47.49 7.51
N ILE A 18 -29.61 47.82 8.78
CA ILE A 18 -29.51 49.17 9.37
C ILE A 18 -28.12 49.28 10.03
N PHE A 19 -27.53 50.48 10.08
CA PHE A 19 -26.39 50.75 10.96
C PHE A 19 -26.55 52.10 11.66
N HIS A 20 -25.96 52.22 12.86
CA HIS A 20 -26.08 53.39 13.73
C HIS A 20 -24.68 53.88 14.13
N THR A 21 -24.46 55.20 14.09
CA THR A 21 -23.21 55.82 14.58
C THR A 21 -23.45 56.52 15.90
N VAL A 22 -22.40 56.64 16.73
CA VAL A 22 -22.56 57.01 18.15
C VAL A 22 -22.86 58.50 18.38
N HIS A 23 -22.60 59.39 17.41
CA HIS A 23 -22.85 60.83 17.57
C HIS A 23 -23.93 61.42 16.66
N THR A 24 -24.31 60.74 15.57
CA THR A 24 -25.48 61.13 14.77
C THR A 24 -26.36 59.90 14.66
N SER A 25 -27.60 59.98 15.14
CA SER A 25 -28.59 58.89 15.01
C SER A 25 -29.07 58.71 13.56
N ARG A 26 -28.14 58.71 12.60
CA ARG A 26 -28.37 58.53 11.18
C ARG A 26 -28.36 57.05 10.85
N THR A 27 -29.49 56.62 10.32
CA THR A 27 -29.71 55.26 9.84
C THR A 27 -29.33 55.18 8.36
N GLY A 28 -28.28 54.42 8.03
CA GLY A 28 -27.93 54.09 6.65
C GLY A 28 -28.61 52.79 6.18
N TYR A 29 -28.83 52.66 4.86
CA TYR A 29 -29.40 51.45 4.26
C TYR A 29 -28.52 50.93 3.12
N VAL A 30 -28.29 49.62 3.08
CA VAL A 30 -27.60 48.94 1.99
C VAL A 30 -28.59 48.06 1.25
N LYS A 31 -28.63 48.16 -0.09
CA LYS A 31 -29.61 47.47 -0.93
C LYS A 31 -29.08 46.11 -1.41
N GLY A 32 -29.85 45.05 -1.15
CA GLY A 32 -29.66 43.73 -1.76
C GLY A 32 -28.42 42.95 -1.28
N ASN A 33 -28.29 41.70 -1.75
CA ASN A 33 -27.28 40.72 -1.30
C ASN A 33 -25.85 41.28 -1.33
N CYS A 34 -25.26 41.51 -0.16
CA CYS A 34 -23.87 41.93 0.02
C CYS A 34 -23.13 40.97 0.96
N THR A 35 -21.79 40.95 0.85
CA THR A 35 -20.92 40.22 1.78
C THR A 35 -20.62 41.07 3.01
N MET A 36 -20.22 40.43 4.11
CA MET A 36 -19.92 41.11 5.37
C MET A 36 -18.73 42.07 5.23
N GLU A 37 -17.74 41.74 4.41
CA GLU A 37 -16.61 42.61 4.07
C GLU A 37 -17.07 43.93 3.42
N GLN A 38 -17.94 43.83 2.42
CA GLN A 38 -18.50 44.98 1.70
C GLN A 38 -19.36 45.85 2.61
N LEU A 39 -20.05 45.22 3.57
CA LEU A 39 -20.88 45.91 4.54
C LEU A 39 -20.03 46.66 5.59
N LYS A 40 -18.92 46.06 6.05
CA LYS A 40 -17.94 46.71 6.92
C LYS A 40 -17.25 47.89 6.23
N ALA A 41 -16.81 47.72 4.97
CA ALA A 41 -16.18 48.77 4.19
C ALA A 41 -17.12 49.98 3.98
N ALA A 42 -18.39 49.73 3.64
CA ALA A 42 -19.38 50.78 3.49
C ALA A 42 -19.66 51.53 4.82
N ALA A 43 -19.67 50.82 5.96
CA ALA A 43 -19.83 51.43 7.27
C ALA A 43 -18.63 52.31 7.65
N VAL A 44 -17.40 51.87 7.35
CA VAL A 44 -16.16 52.67 7.54
C VAL A 44 -16.21 53.96 6.73
N ASP A 45 -16.57 53.89 5.46
CA ASP A 45 -16.63 55.07 4.59
C ASP A 45 -17.69 56.07 5.06
N TYR A 46 -18.82 55.57 5.57
CA TYR A 46 -19.87 56.41 6.15
C TYR A 46 -19.41 57.11 7.44
N VAL A 47 -18.70 56.40 8.33
CA VAL A 47 -18.15 56.95 9.57
C VAL A 47 -17.05 57.98 9.29
N LYS A 48 -16.21 57.78 8.27
CA LYS A 48 -15.18 58.76 7.86
C LYS A 48 -15.74 60.09 7.36
N GLN A 49 -16.96 60.08 6.81
CA GLN A 49 -17.66 61.29 6.37
C GLN A 49 -18.23 62.07 7.56
N ASP A 50 -18.64 61.39 8.64
CA ASP A 50 -19.24 62.01 9.83
C ASP A 50 -18.21 62.32 10.96
N ALA A 51 -17.01 61.73 10.94
CA ALA A 51 -15.97 61.96 11.97
C ALA A 51 -15.01 63.13 11.67
N THR A 52 -14.67 63.92 12.69
CA THR A 52 -13.64 64.99 12.64
C THR A 52 -12.23 64.43 12.41
N VAL A 53 -11.31 65.23 11.82
CA VAL A 53 -9.99 64.76 11.33
C VAL A 53 -9.16 64.06 12.42
N GLU A 54 -9.18 64.56 13.66
CA GLU A 54 -8.43 64.03 14.81
C GLU A 54 -8.93 62.67 15.30
N ASN A 55 -10.19 62.32 15.02
CA ASN A 55 -10.81 61.08 15.49
C ASN A 55 -10.69 59.93 14.48
N ARG A 56 -10.31 60.20 13.22
CA ARG A 56 -10.31 59.20 12.13
C ARG A 56 -9.38 58.01 12.38
N GLU A 57 -8.29 58.21 13.11
CA GLU A 57 -7.33 57.14 13.43
C GLU A 57 -7.80 56.22 14.57
N GLN A 58 -8.73 56.66 15.43
CA GLN A 58 -9.20 55.87 16.58
C GLN A 58 -10.41 54.95 16.30
N PHE A 59 -11.12 55.13 15.18
CA PHE A 59 -12.31 54.33 14.81
C PHE A 59 -12.00 53.09 13.94
N GLY A 60 -10.78 52.56 14.00
CA GLY A 60 -10.22 51.61 13.03
C GLY A 60 -10.82 50.19 12.97
N SER A 61 -11.81 49.82 13.78
CA SER A 61 -12.38 48.47 13.78
C SER A 61 -13.87 48.43 14.15
N PRO A 62 -14.78 48.82 13.23
CA PRO A 62 -16.21 48.66 13.46
C PRO A 62 -16.58 47.18 13.61
N LYS A 63 -17.34 46.84 14.66
CA LYS A 63 -17.83 45.47 14.88
C LYS A 63 -19.28 45.34 14.44
N VAL A 64 -19.54 44.40 13.54
CA VAL A 64 -20.89 44.16 13.02
C VAL A 64 -21.64 43.16 13.91
N PHE A 65 -22.83 43.55 14.36
CA PHE A 65 -23.79 42.65 15.00
C PHE A 65 -25.03 42.51 14.11
N ALA A 66 -25.41 41.28 13.77
CA ALA A 66 -26.63 41.03 13.00
C ALA A 66 -27.72 40.48 13.93
N SER A 67 -28.88 41.17 13.93
CA SER A 67 -30.21 40.79 14.45
C SER A 67 -30.64 41.30 15.84
N LEU A 68 -31.91 41.74 15.90
CA LEU A 68 -32.69 42.03 17.11
C LEU A 68 -33.25 40.73 17.71
N SER A 69 -32.45 40.04 18.53
CA SER A 69 -32.93 39.16 19.61
C SER A 69 -31.83 39.04 20.66
N PRO A 70 -32.10 39.34 21.95
CA PRO A 70 -31.06 39.53 22.97
C PRO A 70 -30.53 38.22 23.58
N VAL A 71 -30.63 37.09 22.89
CA VAL A 71 -30.16 35.79 23.38
C VAL A 71 -29.21 35.22 22.34
N VAL A 72 -27.97 34.95 22.78
CA VAL A 72 -26.81 34.40 22.06
C VAL A 72 -25.78 35.45 21.56
N PRO A 73 -24.51 35.37 22.02
CA PRO A 73 -23.39 36.07 21.40
C PRO A 73 -23.11 35.46 20.03
N MET A 74 -23.44 36.18 18.96
CA MET A 74 -23.05 35.79 17.60
C MET A 74 -21.58 36.14 17.39
N GLU A 75 -20.78 35.12 17.08
CA GLU A 75 -19.45 35.28 16.48
C GLU A 75 -19.54 36.26 15.30
N GLU A 76 -18.56 37.16 15.17
CA GLU A 76 -18.53 38.11 14.06
C GLU A 76 -18.55 37.32 12.75
N PRO A 77 -19.54 37.54 11.85
CA PRO A 77 -19.65 36.71 10.65
C PRO A 77 -18.38 36.86 9.81
N LYS A 78 -17.89 35.73 9.27
CA LYS A 78 -16.75 35.75 8.34
C LYS A 78 -17.01 36.75 7.22
N ASP A 79 -15.99 37.47 6.79
CA ASP A 79 -16.08 38.55 5.81
C ASP A 79 -16.69 38.10 4.46
N THR A 80 -16.50 36.82 4.10
CA THR A 80 -17.07 36.18 2.91
C THR A 80 -18.55 35.79 3.04
N ALA A 81 -19.15 35.88 4.23
CA ALA A 81 -20.54 35.51 4.47
C ALA A 81 -21.51 36.51 3.85
N LYS A 82 -22.56 36.03 3.18
CA LYS A 82 -23.62 36.90 2.65
C LYS A 82 -24.53 37.34 3.80
N ALA A 83 -24.77 38.64 3.93
CA ALA A 83 -25.53 39.19 5.05
C ALA A 83 -26.94 38.57 5.19
N LYS A 84 -27.61 38.31 4.05
CA LYS A 84 -28.97 37.73 4.01
C LYS A 84 -29.06 36.27 4.51
N THR A 85 -27.94 35.56 4.65
CA THR A 85 -27.89 34.14 5.06
C THR A 85 -27.41 33.93 6.50
N VAL A 86 -27.06 35.00 7.22
CA VAL A 86 -26.57 34.92 8.61
C VAL A 86 -27.74 34.76 9.62
N CYS A 87 -28.98 35.01 9.19
CA CYS A 87 -30.20 34.74 9.97
C CYS A 87 -31.23 34.03 9.07
N PRO A 88 -31.81 32.88 9.47
CA PRO A 88 -32.70 32.10 8.60
C PRO A 88 -34.12 32.69 8.44
N TYR A 89 -34.44 33.80 9.13
CA TYR A 89 -35.74 34.46 9.05
C TYR A 89 -35.74 35.57 7.98
N ALA A 90 -36.62 35.43 6.98
CA ALA A 90 -36.68 36.31 5.79
C ALA A 90 -37.05 37.79 6.08
N THR A 91 -37.45 38.12 7.31
CA THR A 91 -37.85 39.47 7.76
C THR A 91 -36.87 40.12 8.74
N ALA A 92 -35.77 39.46 9.13
CA ALA A 92 -34.83 39.99 10.10
C ALA A 92 -34.06 41.20 9.56
N SER A 93 -34.01 42.28 10.36
CA SER A 93 -33.19 43.46 10.13
C SER A 93 -32.04 43.51 11.13
N GLY A 94 -30.80 43.69 10.67
CA GLY A 94 -29.60 43.81 11.54
C GLY A 94 -29.19 45.25 11.84
N VAL A 95 -28.46 45.49 12.94
CA VAL A 95 -27.93 46.81 13.34
C VAL A 95 -26.40 46.74 13.57
N VAL A 96 -25.62 47.41 12.73
CA VAL A 96 -24.16 47.54 12.94
C VAL A 96 -23.87 48.67 13.94
N PHE A 97 -22.99 48.42 14.91
CA PHE A 97 -22.50 49.42 15.86
C PHE A 97 -21.02 49.72 15.63
N VAL A 98 -20.66 51.00 15.61
CA VAL A 98 -19.26 51.44 15.55
C VAL A 98 -18.94 52.12 16.87
N PRO A 99 -18.17 51.50 17.78
CA PRO A 99 -17.95 52.06 19.12
C PRO A 99 -17.06 53.32 19.04
N ALA A 100 -17.39 54.34 19.84
CA ALA A 100 -16.55 55.52 20.05
C ALA A 100 -15.57 55.33 21.21
N PRO A 101 -14.41 56.01 21.20
CA PRO A 101 -13.52 56.07 22.34
C PRO A 101 -14.26 56.66 23.55
N ILE A 102 -13.98 56.07 24.71
CA ILE A 102 -14.59 56.36 25.99
C ILE A 102 -14.09 57.73 26.45
N ASP A 103 -14.92 58.78 26.32
CA ASP A 103 -14.93 59.95 27.21
C ASP A 103 -16.24 60.76 27.00
N MET A 104 -17.00 60.91 28.09
CA MET A 104 -18.36 61.52 28.21
C MET A 104 -18.28 63.08 28.36
N PRO A 105 -19.35 63.88 28.61
CA PRO A 105 -20.81 63.90 28.33
C PRO A 105 -21.28 65.32 27.84
N PRO A 106 -22.44 65.90 28.24
CA PRO A 106 -23.85 65.67 27.86
C PRO A 106 -24.50 66.92 27.19
N GLN A 107 -25.75 66.84 26.68
CA GLN A 107 -26.68 67.98 26.80
C GLN A 107 -28.17 67.63 26.60
N TYR A 108 -28.97 68.13 27.54
CA TYR A 108 -30.43 68.18 27.55
C TYR A 108 -30.89 69.55 27.05
N GLN A 109 -32.02 69.63 26.33
CA GLN A 109 -32.82 70.86 26.21
C GLN A 109 -34.34 70.58 26.15
N PRO A 110 -35.20 71.54 26.58
CA PRO A 110 -36.53 71.25 27.13
C PRO A 110 -37.73 71.87 26.40
N SER A 111 -38.92 71.35 26.77
CA SER A 111 -40.23 72.02 26.99
C SER A 111 -41.25 72.25 25.85
N ALA A 112 -42.52 71.85 26.14
CA ALA A 112 -43.80 72.61 26.08
C ALA A 112 -44.99 71.62 25.85
N GLY A 113 -46.17 71.66 26.50
CA GLY A 113 -46.74 72.52 27.53
C GLY A 113 -48.20 72.09 27.87
N HIS A 114 -48.74 72.67 28.96
CA HIS A 114 -50.15 72.87 29.37
C HIS A 114 -51.11 71.67 29.55
N ASN A 115 -52.07 71.63 30.47
CA ASN A 115 -52.50 72.35 31.68
C ASN A 115 -53.62 71.47 32.27
N ASP A 116 -53.66 71.23 33.57
CA ASP A 116 -54.87 71.56 34.36
C ASP A 116 -54.69 71.31 35.87
N ALA A 117 -55.18 72.29 36.61
CA ALA A 117 -55.65 72.33 37.99
C ALA A 117 -54.96 71.52 39.12
N THR A 118 -54.70 72.27 40.20
CA THR A 118 -54.73 71.94 41.64
C THR A 118 -53.43 71.58 42.37
N ALA A 119 -53.25 72.28 43.51
CA ALA A 119 -52.23 72.16 44.57
C ALA A 119 -50.86 72.84 44.33
N PRO A 120 -50.24 73.45 45.36
CA PRO A 120 -48.98 74.16 45.21
C PRO A 120 -47.84 73.17 44.92
N LEU A 121 -47.16 73.37 43.78
CA LEU A 121 -45.98 72.60 43.37
C LEU A 121 -44.84 72.81 44.38
N ASN A 122 -44.62 71.81 45.24
CA ASN A 122 -43.47 71.76 46.13
C ASN A 122 -42.25 71.20 45.36
N ILE A 123 -41.53 72.10 44.66
CA ILE A 123 -40.34 71.79 43.85
C ILE A 123 -39.29 71.02 44.66
N HIS A 124 -39.20 71.28 45.96
CA HIS A 124 -38.26 70.61 46.85
C HIS A 124 -38.58 69.11 47.02
N ALA A 125 -39.87 68.79 47.16
CA ALA A 125 -40.35 67.41 47.24
C ALA A 125 -40.15 66.65 45.91
N ILE A 126 -40.27 67.33 44.77
CA ILE A 126 -40.02 66.74 43.45
C ILE A 126 -38.53 66.40 43.29
N LEU A 127 -37.63 67.32 43.65
CA LEU A 127 -36.18 67.10 43.56
C LEU A 127 -35.72 65.97 44.51
N GLU A 128 -36.23 65.94 45.74
CA GLU A 128 -35.99 64.83 46.67
C GLU A 128 -36.53 63.50 46.13
N SER A 129 -37.73 63.51 45.54
CA SER A 129 -38.32 62.29 44.94
C SER A 129 -37.47 61.78 43.78
N PHE A 130 -36.92 62.68 42.96
CA PHE A 130 -36.05 62.34 41.83
C PHE A 130 -34.70 61.81 42.32
N GLN A 131 -34.07 62.48 43.29
CA GLN A 131 -32.81 62.04 43.89
C GLN A 131 -32.96 60.65 44.54
N LYS A 132 -34.07 60.43 45.26
CA LYS A 132 -34.40 59.15 45.88
C LYS A 132 -34.65 58.06 44.83
N ALA A 133 -35.37 58.38 43.75
CA ALA A 133 -35.59 57.44 42.64
C ALA A 133 -34.29 57.10 41.91
N SER A 134 -33.43 58.09 41.65
CA SER A 134 -32.13 57.90 41.00
C SER A 134 -31.19 57.03 41.84
N ASN A 135 -31.10 57.30 43.15
CA ASN A 135 -30.29 56.48 44.06
C ASN A 135 -30.85 55.06 44.17
N SER A 136 -32.18 54.91 44.21
CA SER A 136 -32.82 53.59 44.22
C SER A 136 -32.56 52.81 42.93
N GLN A 137 -32.55 53.46 41.77
CA GLN A 137 -32.23 52.82 40.50
C GLN A 137 -30.75 52.45 40.40
N PHE A 138 -29.85 53.29 40.92
CA PHE A 138 -28.42 53.00 40.94
C PHE A 138 -28.08 51.81 41.85
N GLU A 139 -28.66 51.74 43.04
CA GLU A 139 -28.48 50.58 43.93
C GLU A 139 -29.09 49.31 43.34
N ALA A 140 -30.27 49.40 42.72
CA ALA A 140 -30.86 48.25 42.01
C ALA A 140 -29.97 47.77 40.85
N PHE A 141 -29.41 48.70 40.06
CA PHE A 141 -28.48 48.38 38.98
C PHE A 141 -27.20 47.74 39.52
N LYS A 142 -26.65 48.27 40.61
CA LYS A 142 -25.43 47.74 41.25
C LYS A 142 -25.66 46.32 41.77
N GLU A 143 -26.75 46.08 42.50
CA GLU A 143 -27.11 44.74 42.97
C GLU A 143 -27.34 43.77 41.81
N GLU A 144 -28.04 44.20 40.75
CA GLU A 144 -28.26 43.37 39.56
C GLU A 144 -26.95 43.06 38.84
N PHE A 145 -26.05 44.04 38.72
CA PHE A 145 -24.74 43.88 38.10
C PHE A 145 -23.84 42.94 38.90
N GLU A 146 -23.74 43.13 40.21
CA GLU A 146 -22.97 42.25 41.11
C GLU A 146 -23.53 40.82 41.08
N LYS A 147 -24.85 40.65 41.19
CA LYS A 147 -25.50 39.34 41.11
C LYS A 147 -25.25 38.65 39.77
N THR A 148 -25.38 39.38 38.67
CA THR A 148 -25.21 38.83 37.32
C THR A 148 -23.76 38.45 37.06
N ASN A 149 -22.79 39.27 37.49
CA ASN A 149 -21.37 38.96 37.30
C ASN A 149 -20.90 37.84 38.20
N ASN A 150 -21.33 37.80 39.46
CA ASN A 150 -21.00 36.69 40.36
C ASN A 150 -21.55 35.36 39.81
N SER A 151 -22.80 35.36 39.34
CA SER A 151 -23.39 34.19 38.67
C SER A 151 -22.58 33.74 37.44
N LYS A 152 -22.11 34.68 36.62
CA LYS A 152 -21.27 34.35 35.45
C LYS A 152 -19.89 33.86 35.84
N LEU A 153 -19.30 34.42 36.90
CA LEU A 153 -18.01 34.02 37.42
C LEU A 153 -18.06 32.58 37.96
N ASP A 154 -19.09 32.25 38.72
CA ASP A 154 -19.32 30.89 39.23
C ASP A 154 -19.49 29.89 38.07
N ALA A 155 -20.29 30.26 37.06
CA ALA A 155 -20.48 29.44 35.87
C ALA A 155 -19.18 29.25 35.07
N LEU A 156 -18.32 30.27 34.99
CA LEU A 156 -17.01 30.17 34.35
C LEU A 156 -16.06 29.29 35.16
N GLN A 157 -16.00 29.43 36.48
CA GLN A 157 -15.18 28.60 37.35
C GLN A 157 -15.57 27.12 37.25
N GLN A 158 -16.87 26.83 37.21
CA GLN A 158 -17.34 25.46 37.04
C GLN A 158 -16.95 24.88 35.68
N ARG A 159 -17.02 25.68 34.60
CA ARG A 159 -16.56 25.26 33.27
C ARG A 159 -15.04 25.04 33.20
N VAL A 160 -14.26 25.86 33.89
CA VAL A 160 -12.80 25.70 33.97
C VAL A 160 -12.45 24.39 34.68
N ALA A 161 -13.11 24.08 35.80
CA ALA A 161 -12.87 22.84 36.54
C ALA A 161 -13.14 21.58 35.67
N VAL A 162 -14.22 21.58 34.90
CA VAL A 162 -14.53 20.48 33.96
C VAL A 162 -13.45 20.34 32.88
N VAL A 163 -13.00 21.46 32.31
CA VAL A 163 -11.94 21.44 31.28
C VAL A 163 -10.60 20.99 31.84
N GLU A 164 -10.29 21.28 33.11
CA GLU A 164 -9.08 20.80 33.77
C GLU A 164 -9.12 19.27 33.96
N GLU A 165 -10.27 18.72 34.36
CA GLU A 165 -10.50 17.28 34.47
C GLU A 165 -10.34 16.58 33.10
N ASP A 166 -11.03 17.07 32.07
CA ASP A 166 -10.93 16.53 30.71
C ASP A 166 -9.48 16.57 30.17
N ASN A 167 -8.72 17.62 30.49
CA ASN A 167 -7.32 17.74 30.08
C ASN A 167 -6.40 16.73 30.78
N GLU A 168 -6.68 16.39 32.03
CA GLU A 168 -5.92 15.38 32.75
C GLU A 168 -6.21 13.98 32.20
N ASP A 169 -7.48 13.67 31.95
CA ASP A 169 -7.89 12.41 31.30
C ASP A 169 -7.25 12.25 29.91
N LEU A 170 -7.22 13.33 29.12
CA LEU A 170 -6.57 13.33 27.81
C LEU A 170 -5.06 13.11 27.91
N ARG A 171 -4.39 13.65 28.94
CA ARG A 171 -2.95 13.43 29.15
C ARG A 171 -2.64 11.99 29.46
N GLU A 172 -3.44 11.33 30.30
CA GLU A 172 -3.22 9.92 30.63
C GLU A 172 -3.50 9.01 29.43
N GLN A 173 -4.51 9.33 28.62
CA GLN A 173 -4.76 8.62 27.35
C GLN A 173 -3.59 8.77 26.37
N VAL A 174 -3.05 9.99 26.21
CA VAL A 174 -1.90 10.24 25.33
C VAL A 174 -0.67 9.46 25.81
N LYS A 175 -0.43 9.43 27.11
CA LYS A 175 0.68 8.66 27.70
C LYS A 175 0.54 7.17 27.40
N THR A 176 -0.65 6.60 27.62
CA THR A 176 -0.93 5.18 27.33
C THR A 176 -0.71 4.85 25.86
N LEU A 177 -1.25 5.67 24.94
CA LEU A 177 -1.07 5.47 23.50
C LEU A 177 0.39 5.60 23.06
N THR A 178 1.18 6.43 23.75
CA THR A 178 2.61 6.58 23.47
C THR A 178 3.37 5.30 23.84
N GLU A 179 3.12 4.76 25.04
CA GLU A 179 3.72 3.50 25.50
C GLU A 179 3.32 2.32 24.58
N GLU A 180 2.06 2.24 24.17
CA GLU A 180 1.60 1.24 23.20
C GLU A 180 2.29 1.39 21.84
N GLY A 181 2.49 2.63 21.37
CA GLY A 181 3.20 2.93 20.13
C GLY A 181 4.65 2.43 20.17
N GLU A 182 5.37 2.74 21.25
CA GLU A 182 6.75 2.29 21.44
C GLU A 182 6.86 0.76 21.49
N ASN A 183 5.94 0.08 22.18
CA ASN A 183 5.93 -1.38 22.24
C ASN A 183 5.70 -2.01 20.85
N ARG A 184 4.77 -1.45 20.06
CA ARG A 184 4.52 -1.91 18.68
C ARG A 184 5.72 -1.66 17.76
N ASP A 185 6.43 -0.56 17.94
CA ASP A 185 7.65 -0.28 17.18
C ASP A 185 8.77 -1.28 17.49
N GLN A 186 8.90 -1.69 18.75
CA GLN A 186 9.83 -2.75 19.16
C GLN A 186 9.46 -4.11 18.53
N GLU A 187 8.17 -4.47 18.53
CA GLU A 187 7.69 -5.70 17.89
C GLU A 187 7.94 -5.68 16.37
N ILE A 188 7.68 -4.55 15.71
CA ILE A 188 7.95 -4.37 14.28
C ILE A 188 9.46 -4.52 14.00
N ALA A 189 10.33 -3.99 14.86
CA ALA A 189 11.77 -4.14 14.72
C ALA A 189 12.22 -5.60 14.87
N ALA A 190 11.68 -6.31 15.86
CA ALA A 190 11.93 -7.73 16.06
C ALA A 190 11.49 -8.56 14.85
N LEU A 191 10.25 -8.39 14.38
CA LEU A 191 9.72 -9.10 13.21
C LEU A 191 10.51 -8.78 11.92
N LYS A 192 10.97 -7.53 11.75
CA LYS A 192 11.84 -7.17 10.62
C LYS A 192 13.16 -7.94 10.67
N SER A 193 13.77 -8.07 11.86
CA SER A 193 15.02 -8.83 12.01
C SER A 193 14.81 -10.32 11.72
N GLU A 194 13.72 -10.92 12.20
CA GLU A 194 13.38 -12.31 11.94
C GLU A 194 13.14 -12.57 10.44
N ARG A 195 12.43 -11.66 9.76
CA ARG A 195 12.21 -11.75 8.31
C ARG A 195 13.52 -11.78 7.52
N VAL A 196 14.53 -11.02 7.93
CA VAL A 196 15.86 -11.04 7.29
C VAL A 196 16.53 -12.40 7.48
N VAL A 197 16.50 -12.95 8.70
CA VAL A 197 17.06 -14.27 9.00
C VAL A 197 16.36 -15.37 8.19
N LEU A 198 15.02 -15.35 8.15
CA LEU A 198 14.24 -16.33 7.38
C LEU A 198 14.53 -16.26 5.88
N ARG A 199 14.67 -15.05 5.32
CA ARG A 199 15.11 -14.88 3.92
C ARG A 199 16.48 -15.49 3.66
N GLY A 200 17.42 -15.34 4.60
CA GLY A 200 18.74 -15.97 4.52
C GLY A 200 18.65 -17.50 4.46
N ARG A 201 17.83 -18.10 5.34
CA ARG A 201 17.61 -19.57 5.38
C ARG A 201 16.95 -20.09 4.10
N ILE A 202 16.01 -19.34 3.52
CA ILE A 202 15.38 -19.71 2.25
C ILE A 202 16.43 -19.75 1.13
N ALA A 203 17.25 -18.70 1.00
CA ALA A 203 18.29 -18.65 -0.03
C ALA A 203 19.34 -19.77 0.11
N GLU A 204 19.64 -20.20 1.34
CA GLU A 204 20.52 -21.34 1.59
C GLU A 204 19.89 -22.67 1.17
N LEU A 205 18.60 -22.86 1.47
CA LEU A 205 17.85 -24.05 1.05
C LEU A 205 17.68 -24.13 -0.47
N GLU A 206 17.41 -23.01 -1.13
CA GLU A 206 17.29 -22.94 -2.60
C GLU A 206 18.60 -23.38 -3.27
N ARG A 207 19.74 -22.88 -2.78
CA ARG A 207 21.06 -23.30 -3.28
C ARG A 207 21.30 -24.80 -3.08
N GLY A 208 20.98 -25.33 -1.89
CA GLY A 208 21.13 -26.76 -1.61
C GLY A 208 20.23 -27.62 -2.51
N HIS A 209 19.02 -27.15 -2.82
CA HIS A 209 18.13 -27.83 -3.77
C HIS A 209 18.71 -27.82 -5.20
N GLU A 210 19.24 -26.68 -5.66
CA GLU A 210 19.89 -26.58 -6.97
C GLU A 210 21.10 -27.52 -7.08
N ASP A 211 21.92 -27.62 -6.04
CA ASP A 211 23.08 -28.53 -5.99
C ASP A 211 22.64 -30.00 -6.08
N ILE A 212 21.64 -30.40 -5.29
CA ILE A 212 21.09 -31.78 -5.31
C ILE A 212 20.46 -32.07 -6.68
N HIS A 213 19.68 -31.14 -7.22
CA HIS A 213 19.04 -31.29 -8.51
C HIS A 213 20.08 -31.43 -9.63
N GLY A 214 21.14 -30.62 -9.61
CA GLY A 214 22.27 -30.75 -10.55
C GLY A 214 22.94 -32.12 -10.43
N TRP A 215 23.27 -32.54 -9.20
CA TRP A 215 23.87 -33.85 -8.95
C TRP A 215 23.01 -35.00 -9.47
N LEU A 216 21.70 -34.99 -9.20
CA LEU A 216 20.77 -36.00 -9.69
C LEU A 216 20.66 -35.98 -11.22
N SER A 217 20.51 -34.81 -11.84
CA SER A 217 20.40 -34.69 -13.30
C SER A 217 21.63 -35.26 -14.00
N ASP A 218 22.84 -34.97 -13.48
CA ASP A 218 24.08 -35.45 -14.06
C ASP A 218 24.26 -36.95 -13.83
N LYS A 219 24.07 -37.41 -12.59
CA LYS A 219 24.31 -38.81 -12.22
C LYS A 219 23.26 -39.76 -12.77
N ASP A 220 22.00 -39.37 -12.82
CA ASP A 220 20.94 -40.17 -13.44
C ASP A 220 21.17 -40.27 -14.96
N THR A 221 21.62 -39.20 -15.61
CA THR A 221 21.94 -39.23 -17.04
C THR A 221 23.13 -40.16 -17.33
N GLU A 222 24.22 -40.05 -16.57
CA GLU A 222 25.38 -40.96 -16.68
C GLU A 222 24.98 -42.42 -16.42
N TYR A 223 24.15 -42.66 -15.39
CA TYR A 223 23.69 -44.00 -15.05
C TYR A 223 22.81 -44.60 -16.15
N MET A 224 21.86 -43.83 -16.68
CA MET A 224 20.98 -44.25 -17.77
C MET A 224 21.74 -44.46 -19.08
N ASP A 225 22.74 -43.64 -19.37
CA ASP A 225 23.59 -43.79 -20.55
C ASP A 225 24.41 -45.07 -20.48
N ARG A 226 25.01 -45.37 -19.32
CA ARG A 226 25.70 -46.63 -19.08
C ARG A 226 24.79 -47.84 -19.25
N ILE A 227 23.55 -47.81 -18.74
CA ILE A 227 22.58 -48.90 -18.95
C ILE A 227 22.28 -49.10 -20.44
N ARG A 228 22.07 -48.01 -21.20
CA ARG A 228 21.81 -48.07 -22.64
C ARG A 228 23.02 -48.62 -23.42
N LEU A 229 24.22 -48.12 -23.13
CA LEU A 229 25.47 -48.60 -23.75
C LEU A 229 25.73 -50.07 -23.41
N ARG A 230 25.41 -50.50 -22.19
CA ARG A 230 25.49 -51.92 -21.81
C ARG A 230 24.53 -52.78 -22.62
N HIS A 231 23.28 -52.33 -22.78
CA HIS A 231 22.27 -53.03 -23.55
C HIS A 231 22.72 -53.24 -25.00
N ILE A 232 23.25 -52.20 -25.66
CA ILE A 232 23.67 -52.31 -27.06
C ILE A 232 24.87 -53.22 -27.24
N LEU A 233 25.78 -53.23 -26.26
CA LEU A 233 26.89 -54.19 -26.22
C LEU A 233 26.39 -55.63 -26.07
N ASP A 234 25.38 -55.87 -25.25
CA ASP A 234 24.78 -57.20 -25.12
C ASP A 234 24.09 -57.63 -26.41
N CYS A 235 23.42 -56.73 -27.14
CA CYS A 235 22.83 -57.02 -28.45
C CYS A 235 23.89 -57.36 -29.52
N GLY A 236 24.97 -56.57 -29.62
CA GLY A 236 26.06 -56.84 -30.56
C GLY A 236 26.77 -58.18 -30.26
N GLN A 237 27.05 -58.45 -28.98
CA GLN A 237 27.62 -59.75 -28.57
C GLN A 237 26.67 -60.91 -28.81
N ALA A 238 25.36 -60.70 -28.63
CA ALA A 238 24.35 -61.72 -28.90
C ALA A 238 24.30 -62.06 -30.39
N ARG A 239 24.38 -61.05 -31.26
CA ARG A 239 24.49 -61.24 -32.70
C ARG A 239 25.73 -62.05 -33.07
N LEU A 240 26.89 -61.66 -32.55
CA LEU A 240 28.15 -62.39 -32.77
C LEU A 240 28.05 -63.85 -32.30
N ALA A 241 27.43 -64.10 -31.15
CA ALA A 241 27.22 -65.45 -30.63
C ALA A 241 26.39 -66.33 -31.58
N ARG A 242 25.32 -65.77 -32.16
CA ARG A 242 24.46 -66.50 -33.12
C ARG A 242 25.19 -66.79 -34.42
N ILE A 243 25.88 -65.79 -34.97
CA ILE A 243 26.63 -65.92 -36.23
C ILE A 243 27.75 -66.95 -36.10
N ALA A 244 28.52 -66.88 -35.00
CA ALA A 244 29.58 -67.84 -34.69
C ALA A 244 29.06 -69.21 -34.20
N LYS A 245 27.74 -69.41 -34.12
CA LYS A 245 27.08 -70.64 -33.64
C LYS A 245 27.66 -71.11 -32.31
N VAL A 246 27.85 -70.18 -31.37
CA VAL A 246 28.41 -70.49 -30.05
C VAL A 246 27.51 -71.52 -29.35
N PRO A 247 28.07 -72.60 -28.78
CA PRO A 247 27.29 -73.60 -28.06
C PRO A 247 26.55 -72.97 -26.88
N VAL A 248 25.23 -73.18 -26.83
CA VAL A 248 24.35 -72.74 -25.74
C VAL A 248 23.63 -73.95 -25.15
N SER A 249 23.18 -73.84 -23.90
CA SER A 249 22.49 -74.94 -23.21
C SER A 249 21.21 -75.33 -23.97
N VAL A 250 21.06 -76.61 -24.27
CA VAL A 250 19.87 -77.16 -24.96
C VAL A 250 18.67 -77.19 -24.01
N ASP A 251 18.92 -77.44 -22.72
CA ASP A 251 17.88 -77.51 -21.69
C ASP A 251 17.35 -76.12 -21.29
N PHE A 252 18.17 -75.08 -21.48
CA PHE A 252 17.85 -73.69 -21.17
C PHE A 252 18.23 -72.80 -22.37
N PRO A 253 17.45 -72.82 -23.45
CA PRO A 253 17.74 -72.02 -24.63
C PRO A 253 17.73 -70.52 -24.26
N PRO A 254 18.69 -69.73 -24.76
CA PRO A 254 18.76 -68.30 -24.50
C PRO A 254 17.44 -67.58 -24.83
N GLN A 255 16.91 -66.82 -23.88
CA GLN A 255 15.64 -66.08 -24.05
C GLN A 255 15.86 -64.57 -24.20
N SER A 256 17.09 -64.10 -24.03
CA SER A 256 17.44 -62.68 -24.04
C SER A 256 18.77 -62.39 -24.73
N PRO A 257 19.02 -61.15 -25.20
CA PRO A 257 20.35 -60.75 -25.67
C PRO A 257 21.44 -60.97 -24.61
N ALA A 258 21.12 -60.77 -23.32
CA ALA A 258 22.06 -61.04 -22.22
C ALA A 258 22.51 -62.50 -22.15
N ASP A 259 21.63 -63.47 -22.42
CA ASP A 259 21.97 -64.89 -22.40
C ASP A 259 22.97 -65.24 -23.50
N TRP A 260 22.71 -64.78 -24.72
CA TRP A 260 23.62 -64.93 -25.84
C TRP A 260 24.95 -64.19 -25.63
N SER A 261 24.91 -62.97 -25.10
CA SER A 261 26.10 -62.21 -24.69
C SER A 261 26.93 -62.95 -23.63
N ARG A 262 26.29 -63.61 -22.67
CA ARG A 262 26.97 -64.45 -21.67
C ARG A 262 27.69 -65.63 -22.33
N ALA A 263 27.05 -66.31 -23.27
CA ALA A 263 27.66 -67.41 -24.01
C ALA A 263 28.88 -66.95 -24.82
N TRP A 264 28.75 -65.85 -25.56
CA TRP A 264 29.88 -65.24 -26.28
C TRP A 264 31.06 -64.92 -25.36
N ARG A 265 30.79 -64.29 -24.22
CA ARG A 265 31.83 -63.94 -23.24
C ARG A 265 32.46 -65.17 -22.59
N ALA A 266 31.67 -66.19 -22.28
CA ALA A 266 32.18 -67.45 -21.74
C ALA A 266 33.14 -68.13 -22.71
N ARG A 267 32.84 -68.05 -24.02
CA ARG A 267 33.73 -68.57 -25.07
C ARG A 267 35.08 -67.86 -25.10
N LEU A 268 35.09 -66.53 -24.94
CA LEU A 268 36.31 -65.73 -24.93
C LEU A 268 37.02 -65.70 -23.56
N ALA A 269 36.43 -66.27 -22.50
CA ALA A 269 36.96 -66.17 -21.14
C ALA A 269 38.30 -66.90 -20.94
N GLN A 270 38.65 -67.80 -21.87
CA GLN A 270 39.87 -68.61 -21.82
C GLN A 270 41.11 -67.88 -22.38
N CYS A 271 40.92 -66.76 -23.09
CA CYS A 271 42.00 -65.95 -23.64
C CYS A 271 42.73 -65.17 -22.53
N ALA A 272 44.04 -65.02 -22.66
CA ALA A 272 44.92 -64.36 -21.70
C ALA A 272 44.78 -62.82 -21.72
N ASP A 273 44.58 -62.22 -22.90
CA ASP A 273 44.49 -60.76 -23.06
C ASP A 273 43.47 -60.33 -24.13
N ASN A 274 43.34 -59.01 -24.34
CA ASN A 274 42.36 -58.46 -25.28
C ASN A 274 42.71 -58.67 -26.76
N ASP A 275 43.99 -58.80 -27.10
CA ASP A 275 44.42 -59.07 -28.48
C ASP A 275 44.12 -60.53 -28.85
N GLU A 276 44.37 -61.46 -27.93
CA GLU A 276 43.98 -62.86 -28.08
C GLU A 276 42.45 -63.02 -28.15
N ARG A 277 41.70 -62.21 -27.38
CA ARG A 277 40.22 -62.19 -27.46
C ARG A 277 39.73 -61.73 -28.82
N LEU A 278 40.34 -60.71 -29.40
CA LEU A 278 40.00 -60.24 -30.74
C LEU A 278 40.35 -61.29 -31.80
N ALA A 279 41.56 -61.86 -31.76
CA ALA A 279 41.98 -62.89 -32.69
C ALA A 279 41.09 -64.13 -32.62
N THR A 280 40.71 -64.54 -31.41
CA THR A 280 39.76 -65.64 -31.19
C THR A 280 38.39 -65.31 -31.73
N ALA A 281 37.90 -64.08 -31.54
CA ALA A 281 36.62 -63.65 -32.10
C ALA A 281 36.63 -63.70 -33.63
N TRP A 282 37.68 -63.22 -34.29
CA TRP A 282 37.83 -63.34 -35.74
C TRP A 282 37.89 -64.80 -36.21
N SER A 283 38.61 -65.66 -35.50
CA SER A 283 38.65 -67.09 -35.82
C SER A 283 37.26 -67.75 -35.73
N LEU A 284 36.42 -67.33 -34.80
CA LEU A 284 35.04 -67.83 -34.66
C LEU A 284 34.12 -67.32 -35.77
N LEU A 285 34.47 -66.21 -36.41
CA LEU A 285 33.71 -65.56 -37.46
C LEU A 285 34.28 -65.85 -38.86
N ALA A 286 35.34 -66.66 -38.97
CA ALA A 286 36.04 -66.90 -40.23
C ALA A 286 35.12 -67.45 -41.34
N ASP A 287 34.13 -68.26 -40.96
CA ASP A 287 33.17 -68.89 -41.87
C ASP A 287 31.79 -68.16 -41.85
N CYS A 288 31.73 -66.88 -41.48
CA CYS A 288 30.46 -66.16 -41.44
C CYS A 288 30.04 -65.65 -42.83
N ASP A 289 28.77 -65.85 -43.18
CA ASP A 289 28.16 -65.34 -44.41
C ASP A 289 27.58 -63.91 -44.25
N ASP A 290 27.59 -63.35 -43.04
CA ASP A 290 27.07 -62.01 -42.74
C ASP A 290 28.09 -60.93 -43.16
N ALA A 291 27.74 -60.18 -44.21
CA ALA A 291 28.63 -59.15 -44.78
C ALA A 291 28.95 -58.03 -43.77
N ASP A 292 27.98 -57.61 -42.95
CA ASP A 292 28.17 -56.55 -41.95
C ASP A 292 29.12 -57.00 -40.82
N THR A 293 29.09 -58.27 -40.45
CA THR A 293 30.02 -58.86 -39.48
C THR A 293 31.40 -59.10 -40.08
N ARG A 294 31.47 -59.55 -41.33
CA ARG A 294 32.74 -59.84 -42.02
C ARG A 294 33.53 -58.57 -42.33
N ASP A 295 32.85 -57.52 -42.75
CA ASP A 295 33.48 -56.25 -43.15
C ASP A 295 33.61 -55.27 -41.95
N MET A 296 33.34 -55.74 -40.73
CA MET A 296 33.41 -54.95 -39.49
C MET A 296 34.85 -54.49 -39.20
N PRO A 297 35.08 -53.21 -38.84
CA PRO A 297 36.39 -52.76 -38.40
C PRO A 297 36.84 -53.40 -37.09
N ASP A 298 38.15 -53.66 -36.97
CA ASP A 298 38.77 -54.21 -35.75
C ASP A 298 38.39 -53.43 -34.49
N ASP A 299 38.34 -52.10 -34.57
CA ASP A 299 37.99 -51.24 -33.43
C ASP A 299 36.56 -51.48 -32.92
N VAL A 300 35.62 -51.77 -33.84
CA VAL A 300 34.23 -52.09 -33.50
C VAL A 300 34.15 -53.47 -32.86
N LEU A 301 34.86 -54.47 -33.41
CA LEU A 301 34.89 -55.82 -32.84
C LEU A 301 35.61 -55.86 -31.49
N ARG A 302 36.69 -55.08 -31.33
CA ARG A 302 37.38 -54.85 -30.04
C ARG A 302 36.39 -54.39 -28.98
N HIS A 303 35.48 -53.48 -29.32
CA HIS A 303 34.47 -52.98 -28.40
C HIS A 303 33.53 -54.08 -27.85
N PHE A 304 33.27 -55.14 -28.64
CA PHE A 304 32.49 -56.31 -28.22
C PHE A 304 33.30 -57.42 -27.56
N THR A 305 34.63 -57.35 -27.54
CA THR A 305 35.50 -58.43 -27.05
C THR A 305 36.30 -58.04 -25.80
N VAL A 306 36.62 -56.75 -25.60
CA VAL A 306 37.48 -56.24 -24.52
C VAL A 306 36.98 -56.54 -23.08
N ARG A 307 37.93 -56.85 -22.20
CA ARG A 307 37.79 -56.94 -20.73
C ARG A 307 39.03 -56.34 -20.04
N PRO A 308 38.90 -55.51 -18.98
CA PRO A 308 37.66 -54.91 -18.47
C PRO A 308 37.12 -53.87 -19.46
N ASN A 309 35.81 -53.59 -19.39
CA ASN A 309 35.17 -52.55 -20.20
C ASN A 309 34.44 -51.60 -19.24
N ASP A 310 34.74 -50.31 -19.31
CA ASP A 310 34.22 -49.28 -18.40
C ASP A 310 32.69 -49.14 -18.44
N THR A 311 32.06 -49.64 -19.51
CA THR A 311 30.60 -49.73 -19.64
C THR A 311 29.99 -50.90 -18.83
N ARG A 312 30.79 -51.67 -18.09
CA ARG A 312 30.42 -52.95 -17.46
C ARG A 312 31.10 -53.14 -16.09
N ILE A 313 30.40 -52.80 -15.00
CA ILE A 313 30.91 -53.04 -13.63
C ILE A 313 30.32 -54.34 -13.08
N GLU A 314 31.11 -55.08 -12.31
CA GLU A 314 30.68 -56.29 -11.60
C GLU A 314 29.59 -55.91 -10.58
N ALA A 315 28.39 -56.51 -10.69
CA ALA A 315 27.13 -56.23 -9.97
C ALA A 315 26.07 -55.37 -10.68
N ASP A 316 26.30 -54.87 -11.90
CA ASP A 316 25.23 -54.24 -12.68
C ASP A 316 24.16 -55.27 -13.06
N ARG A 317 22.94 -55.13 -12.50
CA ARG A 317 21.77 -55.86 -13.00
C ARG A 317 21.40 -55.26 -14.35
N THR A 318 21.50 -56.06 -15.41
CA THR A 318 21.09 -55.69 -16.78
C THR A 318 19.58 -55.45 -16.83
N ALA A 319 19.16 -54.21 -16.59
CA ALA A 319 17.87 -53.74 -17.07
C ALA A 319 18.03 -53.49 -18.57
N HIS A 320 17.47 -54.37 -19.41
CA HIS A 320 17.36 -54.08 -20.83
C HIS A 320 16.15 -53.18 -21.04
N PRO A 321 16.35 -51.94 -21.49
CA PRO A 321 15.24 -51.05 -21.72
C PRO A 321 14.35 -51.61 -22.85
N VAL A 322 13.04 -51.59 -22.64
CA VAL A 322 12.06 -52.13 -23.59
C VAL A 322 11.86 -51.12 -24.72
N ASN A 323 11.86 -51.57 -25.98
CA ASN A 323 11.58 -50.75 -27.17
C ASN A 323 12.51 -49.52 -27.36
N VAL A 324 13.83 -49.74 -27.26
CA VAL A 324 14.81 -48.66 -27.50
C VAL A 324 15.21 -48.63 -28.96
N GLY A 325 14.67 -47.66 -29.71
CA GLY A 325 15.07 -47.37 -31.08
C GLY A 325 16.35 -46.54 -31.18
N GLU A 326 16.83 -46.34 -32.41
CA GLU A 326 18.04 -45.57 -32.73
C GLU A 326 18.06 -44.15 -32.11
N SER A 327 16.89 -43.51 -32.00
CA SER A 327 16.73 -42.17 -31.43
C SER A 327 17.16 -42.08 -29.96
N ALA A 328 16.98 -43.14 -29.18
CA ALA A 328 17.37 -43.17 -27.78
C ALA A 328 18.89 -43.29 -27.61
N TYR A 329 19.60 -43.86 -28.58
CA TYR A 329 21.06 -43.93 -28.61
C TYR A 329 21.70 -42.67 -29.16
N LYS A 330 21.02 -41.93 -30.03
CA LYS A 330 21.52 -40.66 -30.56
C LYS A 330 21.92 -39.70 -29.45
N ALA A 331 21.03 -39.50 -28.47
CA ALA A 331 21.29 -38.61 -27.33
C ALA A 331 22.43 -39.12 -26.44
N VAL A 332 22.57 -40.44 -26.29
CA VAL A 332 23.68 -41.07 -25.55
C VAL A 332 25.00 -40.77 -26.24
N ILE A 333 25.08 -40.98 -27.55
CA ILE A 333 26.29 -40.76 -28.36
C ILE A 333 26.70 -39.28 -28.33
N GLU A 334 25.75 -38.36 -28.44
CA GLU A 334 26.02 -36.92 -28.39
C GLU A 334 26.62 -36.46 -27.05
N ARG A 335 26.37 -37.18 -25.95
CA ARG A 335 26.97 -36.91 -24.64
C ARG A 335 28.35 -37.54 -24.43
N GLN A 336 28.83 -38.39 -25.34
CA GLN A 336 30.15 -39.01 -25.25
C GLN A 336 31.25 -38.10 -25.82
N PRO A 337 32.53 -38.32 -25.46
CA PRO A 337 33.67 -37.63 -26.05
C PRO A 337 33.66 -37.68 -27.59
N GLU A 338 33.96 -36.55 -28.24
CA GLU A 338 33.85 -36.39 -29.70
C GLU A 338 34.60 -37.46 -30.50
N ASP A 339 35.76 -37.87 -30.00
CA ASP A 339 36.63 -38.91 -30.56
C ASP A 339 35.99 -40.30 -30.53
N GLN A 340 35.10 -40.58 -29.57
CA GLN A 340 34.45 -41.89 -29.40
C GLN A 340 33.15 -42.01 -30.19
N ARG A 341 32.53 -40.89 -30.58
CA ARG A 341 31.21 -40.89 -31.25
C ARG A 341 31.16 -41.69 -32.55
N PRO A 342 32.15 -41.60 -33.46
CA PRO A 342 32.12 -42.37 -34.71
C PRO A 342 32.15 -43.89 -34.48
N LEU A 343 32.94 -44.34 -33.50
CA LEU A 343 33.00 -45.75 -33.11
C LEU A 343 31.68 -46.21 -32.50
N LEU A 344 31.12 -45.44 -31.56
CA LEU A 344 29.85 -45.77 -30.91
C LEU A 344 28.67 -45.80 -31.87
N ARG A 345 28.64 -44.96 -32.90
CA ARG A 345 27.63 -45.04 -33.97
C ARG A 345 27.67 -46.38 -34.69
N GLN A 346 28.86 -46.89 -34.99
CA GLN A 346 29.02 -48.20 -35.66
C GLN A 346 28.65 -49.35 -34.73
N VAL A 347 29.07 -49.30 -33.46
CA VAL A 347 28.68 -50.27 -32.42
C VAL A 347 27.16 -50.31 -32.26
N VAL A 348 26.51 -49.15 -32.21
CA VAL A 348 25.05 -49.04 -32.09
C VAL A 348 24.34 -49.56 -33.33
N ALA A 349 24.78 -49.14 -34.53
CA ALA A 349 24.21 -49.61 -35.79
C ALA A 349 24.29 -51.14 -35.89
N TYR A 350 25.43 -51.73 -35.54
CA TYR A 350 25.62 -53.18 -35.56
C TYR A 350 24.77 -53.91 -34.52
N GLY A 351 24.71 -53.39 -33.30
CA GLY A 351 23.96 -53.99 -32.19
C GLY A 351 22.44 -53.95 -32.40
N LEU A 352 21.91 -52.87 -32.98
CA LEU A 352 20.46 -52.71 -33.24
C LEU A 352 19.92 -53.69 -34.28
N GLN A 353 20.78 -54.32 -35.09
CA GLN A 353 20.37 -55.37 -36.03
C GLN A 353 20.05 -56.69 -35.32
N PHE A 354 20.39 -56.85 -34.03
CA PHE A 354 20.05 -58.04 -33.28
C PHE A 354 18.56 -58.10 -32.95
N HIS A 355 17.92 -59.18 -33.37
CA HIS A 355 16.55 -59.53 -33.02
C HIS A 355 16.56 -60.95 -32.42
N LEU A 356 15.73 -61.18 -31.39
CA LEU A 356 15.59 -62.49 -30.75
C LEU A 356 14.91 -63.50 -31.68
#